data_AF-A0A2S2P2G2-F1
#
_entry.id   AF-A0A2S2P2G2-F1
#
_cell.length_a   1.000
_cell.length_b   1.000
_cell.length_c   1.000
_cell.angle_alpha   90.00
_cell.angle_beta   90.00
_cell.angle_gamma   90.00
#
_symmetry.space_group_name_H-M   'P 1'
#
loop_
_entity.id
_entity.type
_entity.pdbx_description
1 polymer ?
#
loop_
_entity_poly.entity_id
_entity_poly.type
_entity_poly.pdbx_seq_one_letter_code
_entity_poly.pdbx_strand_id
1 'polypeptide(L)'
;MTIGEWESRRIMDTRSIITVAKHKTGDKEPATLVLQEDIGELMERYYRLRLRLGYSRTNFFVTNRSEKVVKIYDDVNKTFGARLSATLFRRMVETEGRDHDAATSSGVAKALQHSEDTASRYYRVPDAAEAIRRQGNLDRVEHTALLKSYVDKHFEDFFPLIAHSPFPKTETAIDKIKESDIMIDYPSAAIDMDYIIKLQDRYDATLLAERVDVLAELVKLAGFDRANVSNYAIIDVAKKKKVHFFLNNLRYRRKILNKVLAKIKKGE
;
A
#
# COMPACT_ATOMS: atom_id res chain seq x y z
N MET A 1 19.65 -32.37 -6.81
CA MET A 1 19.33 -33.38 -5.78
C MET A 1 20.10 -34.66 -6.02
N THR A 2 20.87 -35.08 -5.03
CA THR A 2 21.63 -36.32 -4.98
C THR A 2 20.94 -37.33 -4.07
N ILE A 3 21.38 -38.59 -4.13
CA ILE A 3 20.93 -39.65 -3.22
C ILE A 3 21.24 -39.28 -1.76
N GLY A 4 22.46 -38.80 -1.48
CA GLY A 4 22.83 -38.38 -0.13
C GLY A 4 21.99 -37.22 0.42
N GLU A 5 21.57 -36.28 -0.45
CA GLU A 5 20.64 -35.20 -0.06
C GLU A 5 19.24 -35.74 0.29
N TRP A 6 18.79 -36.80 -0.38
CA TRP A 6 17.52 -37.47 -0.04
C TRP A 6 17.62 -38.33 1.22
N GLU A 7 18.74 -39.01 1.43
CA GLU A 7 19.01 -39.80 2.64
C GLU A 7 19.14 -38.90 3.88
N SER A 8 19.68 -37.70 3.69
CA SER A 8 19.82 -36.69 4.76
C SER A 8 18.54 -35.88 5.01
N ARG A 9 17.42 -36.23 4.35
CA ARG A 9 16.16 -35.51 4.51
C ARG A 9 15.67 -35.60 5.96
N ARG A 10 14.97 -34.56 6.41
CA ARG A 10 14.27 -34.58 7.70
C ARG A 10 12.80 -34.89 7.46
N ILE A 11 12.22 -35.69 8.35
CA ILE A 11 10.78 -35.93 8.37
C ILE A 11 10.21 -35.10 9.53
N MET A 12 9.23 -34.26 9.21
CA MET A 12 8.48 -33.50 10.20
C MET A 12 7.00 -33.77 9.96
N ASP A 13 6.33 -34.35 10.95
CA ASP A 13 4.98 -34.90 10.81
C ASP A 13 4.91 -35.89 9.62
N THR A 14 4.08 -35.61 8.62
CA THR A 14 3.98 -36.39 7.38
C THR A 14 4.77 -35.79 6.21
N ARG A 15 5.54 -34.72 6.44
CA ARG A 15 6.24 -33.95 5.39
C ARG A 15 7.72 -34.32 5.33
N SER A 16 8.25 -34.40 4.11
CA SER A 16 9.67 -34.63 3.87
C SER A 16 10.38 -33.32 3.51
N ILE A 17 11.40 -32.96 4.28
CA ILE A 17 12.18 -31.73 4.12
C ILE A 17 13.56 -32.07 3.57
N ILE A 18 13.88 -31.54 2.39
CA ILE A 18 15.11 -31.84 1.66
C ILE A 18 15.89 -30.55 1.44
N THR A 19 17.16 -30.56 1.82
CA THR A 19 18.07 -29.45 1.53
C THR A 19 18.95 -29.82 0.33
N VAL A 20 18.86 -29.01 -0.71
CA VAL A 20 19.71 -29.11 -1.91
C VAL A 20 20.86 -28.13 -1.75
N ALA A 21 22.06 -28.66 -1.50
CA ALA A 21 23.22 -27.87 -1.07
C ALA A 21 24.10 -27.41 -2.24
N LYS A 22 24.15 -28.16 -3.35
CA LYS A 22 25.04 -27.84 -4.49
C LYS A 22 24.27 -27.29 -5.68
N HIS A 23 24.43 -25.98 -5.92
CA HIS A 23 23.93 -25.30 -7.11
C HIS A 23 24.95 -25.30 -8.26
N LYS A 24 24.49 -25.29 -9.52
CA LYS A 24 25.36 -25.24 -10.71
C LYS A 24 26.24 -23.97 -10.76
N THR A 25 25.81 -22.89 -10.11
CA THR A 25 26.44 -21.57 -10.17
C THR A 25 27.27 -21.20 -8.95
N GLY A 26 27.42 -22.07 -7.93
CA GLY A 26 28.28 -21.84 -6.76
C GLY A 26 27.83 -20.75 -5.77
N ASP A 27 27.24 -19.67 -6.26
CA ASP A 27 26.96 -18.43 -5.49
C ASP A 27 25.53 -18.37 -4.90
N LYS A 28 24.80 -19.49 -4.88
CA LYS A 28 23.42 -19.54 -4.40
C LYS A 28 23.33 -20.30 -3.07
N GLU A 29 22.57 -19.75 -2.13
CA GLU A 29 22.26 -20.40 -0.87
C GLU A 29 21.62 -21.79 -1.10
N PRO A 30 21.82 -22.76 -0.19
CA PRO A 30 21.11 -24.03 -0.24
C PRO A 30 19.59 -23.83 -0.29
N ALA A 31 18.91 -24.56 -1.18
CA ALA A 31 17.45 -24.52 -1.27
C ALA A 31 16.85 -25.60 -0.37
N THR A 32 15.89 -25.25 0.49
CA THR A 32 15.12 -26.23 1.26
C THR A 32 13.76 -26.42 0.62
N LEU A 33 13.42 -27.66 0.28
CA LEU A 33 12.16 -28.07 -0.32
C LEU A 33 11.36 -28.87 0.70
N VAL A 34 10.09 -28.51 0.88
CA VAL A 34 9.15 -29.27 1.71
C VAL A 34 8.20 -30.01 0.77
N LEU A 35 8.24 -31.34 0.84
CA LEU A 35 7.34 -32.21 0.09
C LEU A 35 6.22 -32.67 1.00
N GLN A 36 4.98 -32.63 0.49
CA GLN A 36 3.83 -33.23 1.15
C GLN A 36 3.93 -34.76 1.11
N GLU A 37 3.11 -35.42 1.93
CA GLU A 37 3.14 -36.86 2.18
C GLU A 37 3.04 -37.67 0.89
N ASP A 38 2.08 -37.33 0.04
CA ASP A 38 1.81 -37.98 -1.25
C ASP A 38 3.04 -37.96 -2.18
N ILE A 39 3.67 -36.80 -2.36
CA ILE A 39 4.88 -36.65 -3.15
C ILE A 39 6.07 -37.34 -2.45
N GLY A 40 6.14 -37.27 -1.13
CA GLY A 40 7.15 -37.95 -0.32
C GLY A 40 7.13 -39.47 -0.49
N GLU A 41 5.95 -40.07 -0.49
CA GLU A 41 5.75 -41.50 -0.73
C GLU A 41 6.17 -41.92 -2.13
N LEU A 42 5.81 -41.14 -3.16
CA LEU A 42 6.22 -41.40 -4.55
C LEU A 42 7.75 -41.35 -4.69
N MET A 43 8.38 -40.37 -4.04
CA MET A 43 9.83 -40.21 -4.03
C MET A 43 10.53 -41.36 -3.29
N GLU A 44 9.99 -41.80 -2.15
CA GLU A 44 10.49 -42.95 -1.39
C GLU A 44 10.35 -44.25 -2.19
N ARG A 45 9.23 -44.44 -2.88
CA ARG A 45 9.03 -45.59 -3.77
C ARG A 45 10.06 -45.61 -4.91
N TYR A 46 10.29 -44.46 -5.53
CA TYR A 46 11.33 -44.33 -6.55
C TYR A 46 12.73 -44.60 -5.97
N TYR A 47 13.03 -44.07 -4.79
CA TYR A 47 14.30 -44.29 -4.10
C TYR A 47 14.58 -45.76 -3.82
N ARG A 48 13.58 -46.53 -3.37
CA ARG A 48 13.73 -47.98 -3.15
C ARG A 48 14.01 -48.76 -4.44
N LEU A 49 13.40 -48.36 -5.55
CA LEU A 49 13.76 -48.92 -6.86
C LEU A 49 15.18 -48.54 -7.25
N ARG A 50 15.57 -47.29 -6.96
CA ARG A 50 16.89 -46.76 -7.24
C ARG A 50 17.99 -47.54 -6.51
N LEU A 51 17.76 -47.93 -5.25
CA LEU A 51 18.66 -48.76 -4.43
C LEU A 51 18.94 -50.13 -5.06
N ARG A 52 17.93 -50.76 -5.65
CA ARG A 52 18.05 -52.10 -6.23
C ARG A 52 18.90 -52.15 -7.49
N LEU A 53 19.01 -51.04 -8.21
CA LEU A 53 19.77 -50.94 -9.47
C LEU A 53 21.28 -50.75 -9.26
N GLY A 54 21.74 -50.53 -8.03
CA GLY A 54 23.12 -50.17 -7.72
C GLY A 54 23.48 -48.74 -8.14
N TYR A 55 24.44 -48.14 -7.44
CA TYR A 55 24.80 -46.72 -7.61
C TYR A 55 26.21 -46.54 -8.16
N SER A 56 26.34 -46.34 -9.48
CA SER A 56 27.57 -45.77 -10.05
C SER A 56 27.56 -44.23 -10.05
N ARG A 57 26.38 -43.61 -9.88
CA ARG A 57 26.19 -42.14 -9.92
C ARG A 57 25.39 -41.64 -8.72
N THR A 58 25.77 -40.48 -8.22
CA THR A 58 25.20 -39.83 -7.04
C THR A 58 23.87 -39.10 -7.29
N ASN A 59 23.45 -38.94 -8.55
CA ASN A 59 22.20 -38.27 -8.89
C ASN A 59 20.99 -39.10 -8.44
N PHE A 60 19.98 -38.42 -7.88
CA PHE A 60 18.75 -39.08 -7.45
C PHE A 60 17.93 -39.60 -8.64
N PHE A 61 17.56 -38.72 -9.58
CA PHE A 61 16.83 -39.09 -10.78
C PHE A 61 17.77 -39.52 -11.89
N VAL A 62 17.54 -40.73 -12.41
CA VAL A 62 18.28 -41.33 -13.52
C VAL A 62 17.35 -41.88 -14.59
N THR A 63 17.85 -41.94 -15.83
CA THR A 63 17.18 -42.62 -16.95
C THR A 63 17.26 -44.14 -16.78
N ASN A 64 16.55 -44.89 -17.62
CA ASN A 64 16.64 -46.37 -17.67
C ASN A 64 18.05 -46.88 -18.00
N ARG A 65 18.94 -46.01 -18.51
CA ARG A 65 20.36 -46.31 -18.79
C ARG A 65 21.28 -45.87 -17.64
N SER A 66 20.72 -45.52 -16.47
CA SER A 66 21.45 -44.99 -15.32
C SER A 66 22.17 -43.67 -15.57
N GLU A 67 21.71 -42.89 -16.56
CA GLU A 67 22.26 -41.57 -16.86
C GLU A 67 21.51 -40.47 -16.13
N LYS A 68 22.15 -39.30 -15.98
CA LYS A 68 21.49 -38.15 -15.37
C LYS A 68 20.30 -37.73 -16.24
N VAL A 69 19.14 -37.54 -15.61
CA VAL A 69 18.00 -36.94 -16.31
C VAL A 69 18.29 -35.46 -16.55
N VAL A 70 18.31 -35.04 -17.82
CA VAL A 70 18.59 -33.64 -18.21
C VAL A 70 17.37 -32.97 -18.85
N LYS A 71 16.50 -33.70 -19.55
CA LYS A 71 15.43 -33.11 -20.39
C LYS A 71 14.11 -33.89 -20.36
N ILE A 72 13.48 -34.02 -19.20
CA ILE A 72 12.10 -34.56 -19.12
C ILE A 72 11.12 -33.76 -20.00
N TYR A 73 11.35 -32.45 -20.12
CA TYR A 73 10.47 -31.56 -20.86
C TYR A 73 10.35 -31.88 -22.35
N ASP A 74 11.42 -32.39 -23.00
CA ASP A 74 11.39 -32.73 -24.42
C ASP A 74 10.42 -33.91 -24.67
N ASP A 75 10.40 -34.90 -23.77
CA ASP A 75 9.51 -36.05 -23.85
C ASP A 75 8.05 -35.68 -23.54
N VAL A 76 7.83 -34.82 -22.54
CA VAL A 76 6.51 -34.27 -22.21
C VAL A 76 5.95 -33.46 -23.39
N ASN A 77 6.78 -32.60 -23.99
CA ASN A 77 6.41 -31.79 -25.15
C ASN A 77 6.04 -32.66 -26.35
N LYS A 78 6.83 -33.70 -26.61
CA LYS A 78 6.56 -34.65 -27.70
C LYS A 78 5.27 -35.44 -27.47
N THR A 79 5.01 -35.84 -26.23
CA THR A 79 3.85 -36.69 -25.89
C THR A 79 2.54 -35.88 -25.89
N PHE A 80 2.57 -34.66 -25.36
CA PHE A 80 1.37 -33.86 -25.11
C PHE A 80 1.23 -32.64 -26.05
N GLY A 81 2.13 -32.46 -27.01
CA GLY A 81 2.13 -31.29 -27.90
C GLY A 81 2.42 -29.97 -27.18
N ALA A 82 3.01 -30.03 -25.98
CA ALA A 82 3.29 -28.85 -25.17
C ALA A 82 4.58 -28.13 -25.61
N ARG A 83 4.74 -26.88 -25.14
CA ARG A 83 6.00 -26.12 -25.23
C ARG A 83 6.53 -25.82 -23.84
N LEU A 84 6.73 -26.84 -23.03
CA LEU A 84 7.24 -26.75 -21.67
C LEU A 84 8.78 -26.67 -21.67
N SER A 85 9.33 -25.84 -20.79
CA SER A 85 10.76 -25.81 -20.48
C SER A 85 10.92 -25.62 -18.98
N ALA A 86 12.12 -25.86 -18.44
CA ALA A 86 12.38 -25.62 -17.02
C ALA A 86 12.05 -24.17 -16.60
N THR A 87 12.35 -23.21 -17.47
CA THR A 87 12.05 -21.79 -17.25
C THR A 87 10.55 -21.54 -17.30
N LEU A 88 9.83 -22.08 -18.28
CA LEU A 88 8.38 -21.91 -18.39
C LEU A 88 7.64 -22.57 -17.22
N PHE A 89 8.04 -23.78 -16.82
CA PHE A 89 7.48 -24.45 -15.66
C PHE A 89 7.68 -23.64 -14.38
N ARG A 90 8.89 -23.08 -14.16
CA ARG A 90 9.16 -22.20 -13.02
C ARG A 90 8.31 -20.92 -13.06
N ARG A 91 8.08 -20.34 -14.23
CA ARG A 91 7.16 -19.19 -14.40
C ARG A 91 5.72 -19.54 -14.06
N MET A 92 5.25 -20.72 -14.46
CA MET A 92 3.92 -21.20 -14.12
C MET A 92 3.76 -21.33 -12.61
N VAL A 93 4.70 -21.97 -11.91
CA VAL A 93 4.67 -22.09 -10.43
C VAL A 93 4.70 -20.71 -9.75
N GLU A 94 5.52 -19.78 -10.22
CA GLU A 94 5.58 -18.40 -9.70
C GLU A 94 4.28 -17.62 -9.97
N THR A 95 3.60 -17.90 -11.09
CA THR A 95 2.33 -17.27 -11.46
C THR A 95 1.16 -17.83 -10.66
N GLU A 96 1.08 -19.15 -10.45
CA GLU A 96 0.07 -19.78 -9.58
C GLU A 96 0.21 -19.33 -8.13
N GLY A 97 1.45 -19.14 -7.65
CA GLY A 97 1.72 -18.57 -6.32
C GLY A 97 1.26 -17.11 -6.14
N ARG A 98 0.82 -16.44 -7.21
CA ARG A 98 0.41 -15.03 -7.21
C ARG A 98 -1.01 -14.82 -6.70
N ASP A 99 -1.93 -15.75 -7.00
CA ASP A 99 -3.34 -15.62 -6.64
C ASP A 99 -3.60 -15.88 -5.14
N HIS A 100 -2.53 -16.20 -4.40
CA HIS A 100 -2.53 -16.32 -2.95
C HIS A 100 -2.18 -15.00 -2.25
N ASP A 101 -2.31 -14.97 -0.92
CA ASP A 101 -1.98 -13.80 -0.11
C ASP A 101 -0.50 -13.38 -0.22
N ALA A 102 -0.18 -12.16 0.21
CA ALA A 102 1.16 -11.59 0.10
C ALA A 102 2.23 -12.45 0.82
N ALA A 103 1.86 -13.11 1.92
CA ALA A 103 2.75 -14.01 2.65
C ALA A 103 3.10 -15.24 1.83
N THR A 104 2.12 -15.87 1.19
CA THR A 104 2.30 -17.04 0.34
C THR A 104 3.06 -16.69 -0.94
N SER A 105 2.72 -15.58 -1.58
CA SER A 105 3.41 -15.10 -2.79
C SER A 105 4.90 -14.80 -2.54
N SER A 106 5.21 -14.16 -1.41
CA SER A 106 6.60 -13.93 -0.97
C SER A 106 7.31 -15.25 -0.63
N GLY A 107 6.60 -16.20 -0.01
CA GLY A 107 7.10 -17.54 0.29
C GLY A 107 7.49 -18.33 -0.96
N VAL A 108 6.65 -18.28 -2.00
CA VAL A 108 6.93 -18.93 -3.30
C VAL A 108 8.15 -18.31 -3.98
N ALA A 109 8.26 -16.97 -4.00
CA ALA A 109 9.43 -16.29 -4.55
C ALA A 109 10.73 -16.68 -3.80
N LYS A 110 10.69 -16.74 -2.46
CA LYS A 110 11.82 -17.19 -1.64
C LYS A 110 12.18 -18.66 -1.90
N ALA A 111 11.19 -19.54 -1.99
CA ALA A 111 11.40 -20.96 -2.29
C ALA A 111 12.04 -21.17 -3.68
N LEU A 112 11.74 -20.29 -4.64
CA LEU A 112 12.34 -20.27 -5.97
C LEU A 112 13.66 -19.46 -6.04
N GLN A 113 14.12 -18.92 -4.91
CA GLN A 113 15.33 -18.10 -4.76
C GLN A 113 15.31 -16.86 -5.66
N HIS A 114 14.16 -16.22 -5.76
CA HIS A 114 13.97 -14.93 -6.41
C HIS A 114 13.76 -13.83 -5.36
N SER A 115 14.25 -12.63 -5.63
CA SER A 115 13.71 -11.45 -4.96
C SER A 115 12.31 -11.18 -5.52
N GLU A 116 11.43 -10.58 -4.73
CA GLU A 116 10.06 -10.25 -5.16
C GLU A 116 10.06 -9.35 -6.41
N ASP A 117 11.03 -8.44 -6.52
CA ASP A 117 11.24 -7.59 -7.70
C ASP A 117 11.67 -8.42 -8.93
N THR A 118 12.57 -9.40 -8.77
CA THR A 118 12.98 -10.30 -9.86
C THR A 118 11.85 -11.21 -10.31
N ALA A 119 11.06 -11.74 -9.37
CA ALA A 119 9.87 -12.51 -9.66
C ALA A 119 8.85 -11.69 -10.45
N SER A 120 8.54 -10.48 -9.98
CA SER A 120 7.59 -9.55 -10.60
C SER A 120 7.98 -9.12 -12.02
N ARG A 121 9.28 -8.90 -12.28
CA ARG A 121 9.76 -8.43 -13.60
C ARG A 121 9.93 -9.53 -14.65
N TYR A 122 10.41 -10.71 -14.26
CA TYR A 122 10.90 -11.70 -15.23
C TYR A 122 10.15 -13.03 -15.23
N TYR A 123 9.38 -13.29 -14.17
CA TYR A 123 8.77 -14.60 -13.96
C TYR A 123 7.25 -14.56 -13.82
N ARG A 124 6.67 -13.44 -13.41
CA ARG A 124 5.23 -13.18 -13.46
C ARG A 124 4.85 -12.68 -14.85
N VAL A 125 4.02 -13.44 -15.54
CA VAL A 125 3.44 -13.00 -16.81
C VAL A 125 2.39 -11.92 -16.49
N PRO A 126 2.29 -10.80 -17.23
CA PRO A 126 1.17 -9.89 -17.10
C PRO A 126 -0.11 -10.63 -17.51
N ASP A 127 -0.86 -11.12 -16.53
CA ASP A 127 -2.23 -11.58 -16.74
C ASP A 127 -3.16 -10.36 -16.87
N ALA A 128 -4.36 -10.61 -17.38
CA ALA A 128 -5.37 -9.55 -17.54
C ALA A 128 -5.72 -8.90 -16.18
N ALA A 129 -5.64 -9.63 -15.08
CA ALA A 129 -5.94 -9.12 -13.74
C ALA A 129 -4.93 -8.06 -13.28
N GLU A 130 -3.64 -8.23 -13.56
CA GLU A 130 -2.61 -7.23 -13.27
C GLU A 130 -2.74 -6.00 -14.16
N ALA A 131 -3.07 -6.18 -15.43
CA ALA A 131 -3.34 -5.05 -16.32
C ALA A 131 -4.51 -4.22 -15.80
N ILE A 132 -5.61 -4.87 -15.38
CA ILE A 132 -6.76 -4.22 -14.74
C ILE A 132 -6.35 -3.53 -13.43
N ARG A 133 -5.55 -4.18 -12.58
CA ARG A 133 -5.09 -3.60 -11.31
C ARG A 133 -4.21 -2.37 -11.53
N ARG A 134 -3.32 -2.41 -12.52
CA ARG A 134 -2.47 -1.27 -12.91
C ARG A 134 -3.32 -0.14 -13.46
N GLN A 135 -4.29 -0.45 -14.31
CA GLN A 135 -5.22 0.55 -14.84
C GLN A 135 -6.02 1.20 -13.70
N GLY A 136 -6.58 0.41 -12.78
CA GLY A 136 -7.31 0.96 -11.62
C GLY A 136 -6.46 1.84 -10.71
N ASN A 137 -5.17 1.56 -10.57
CA ASN A 137 -4.24 2.45 -9.85
C ASN A 137 -3.99 3.76 -10.61
N LEU A 138 -3.86 3.71 -11.94
CA LEU A 138 -3.71 4.89 -12.78
C LEU A 138 -4.98 5.76 -12.72
N ASP A 139 -6.15 5.13 -12.91
CA ASP A 139 -7.45 5.78 -12.84
C ASP A 139 -7.65 6.47 -11.49
N ARG A 140 -7.28 5.79 -10.37
CA ARG A 140 -7.34 6.39 -9.03
C ARG A 140 -6.48 7.65 -8.93
N VAL A 141 -5.25 7.65 -9.46
CA VAL A 141 -4.36 8.81 -9.40
C VAL A 141 -4.93 9.96 -10.22
N GLU A 142 -5.38 9.67 -11.44
CA GLU A 142 -5.96 10.67 -12.36
C GLU A 142 -7.26 11.26 -11.79
N HIS A 143 -8.22 10.41 -11.42
CA HIS A 143 -9.49 10.80 -10.81
C HIS A 143 -9.27 11.63 -9.54
N THR A 144 -8.30 11.26 -8.71
CA THR A 144 -7.97 12.03 -7.50
C THR A 144 -7.44 13.42 -7.85
N ALA A 145 -6.58 13.54 -8.85
CA ALA A 145 -6.04 14.84 -9.26
C ALA A 145 -7.14 15.75 -9.83
N LEU A 146 -8.02 15.20 -10.67
CA LEU A 146 -9.14 15.93 -11.28
C LEU A 146 -10.16 16.37 -10.24
N LEU A 147 -10.52 15.48 -9.30
CA LEU A 147 -11.40 15.82 -8.17
C LEU A 147 -10.83 16.98 -7.34
N LYS A 148 -9.55 16.88 -6.94
CA LYS A 148 -8.89 17.92 -6.13
C LYS A 148 -8.86 19.26 -6.88
N SER A 149 -8.53 19.25 -8.18
CA SER A 149 -8.55 20.47 -8.99
C SER A 149 -9.95 21.08 -9.10
N TYR A 150 -11.00 20.25 -9.19
CA TYR A 150 -12.38 20.70 -9.26
C TYR A 150 -12.80 21.35 -7.93
N VAL A 151 -12.58 20.67 -6.80
CA VAL A 151 -12.89 21.18 -5.46
C VAL A 151 -12.12 22.47 -5.19
N ASP A 152 -10.86 22.59 -5.61
CA ASP A 152 -10.08 23.81 -5.43
C ASP A 152 -10.63 25.00 -6.23
N LYS A 153 -11.13 24.75 -7.44
CA LYS A 153 -11.76 25.76 -8.30
C LYS A 153 -13.14 26.17 -7.80
N HIS A 154 -13.91 25.22 -7.28
CA HIS A 154 -15.28 25.37 -6.79
C HIS A 154 -15.36 25.43 -5.27
N PHE A 155 -14.28 25.88 -4.61
CA PHE A 155 -14.12 25.77 -3.17
C PHE A 155 -15.29 26.32 -2.36
N GLU A 156 -15.84 27.46 -2.77
CA GLU A 156 -16.94 28.13 -2.05
C GLU A 156 -18.28 27.38 -2.17
N ASP A 157 -18.46 26.61 -3.25
CA ASP A 157 -19.64 25.75 -3.44
C ASP A 157 -19.65 24.62 -2.40
N PHE A 158 -18.47 24.08 -2.10
CA PHE A 158 -18.28 23.06 -1.06
C PHE A 158 -18.19 23.66 0.34
N PHE A 159 -17.52 24.79 0.51
CA PHE A 159 -17.22 25.38 1.81
C PHE A 159 -17.51 26.88 1.80
N PRO A 160 -18.79 27.28 1.95
CA PRO A 160 -19.18 28.68 1.97
C PRO A 160 -18.38 29.48 3.01
N LEU A 161 -17.81 30.59 2.56
CA LEU A 161 -16.97 31.47 3.37
C LEU A 161 -17.83 32.33 4.30
N ILE A 162 -18.23 31.75 5.43
CA ILE A 162 -19.05 32.42 6.45
C ILE A 162 -18.17 32.60 7.68
N ALA A 163 -17.81 33.84 8.04
CA ALA A 163 -16.90 34.09 9.17
C ALA A 163 -17.35 33.45 10.48
N HIS A 164 -18.66 33.49 10.76
CA HIS A 164 -19.29 32.91 11.95
C HIS A 164 -19.44 31.38 11.93
N SER A 165 -19.03 30.71 10.86
CA SER A 165 -19.05 29.26 10.75
C SER A 165 -17.64 28.67 10.88
N PRO A 166 -17.45 27.58 11.65
CA PRO A 166 -16.22 26.82 11.62
C PRO A 166 -16.12 26.01 10.32
N PHE A 167 -14.89 25.66 9.92
CA PHE A 167 -14.70 24.62 8.92
C PHE A 167 -15.29 23.30 9.44
N PRO A 168 -15.98 22.49 8.59
CA PRO A 168 -16.55 21.22 9.02
C PRO A 168 -15.49 20.28 9.60
N LYS A 169 -15.93 19.33 10.44
CA LYS A 169 -15.05 18.25 10.89
C LYS A 169 -14.57 17.44 9.68
N THR A 170 -13.40 16.81 9.80
CA THR A 170 -12.76 16.11 8.66
C THR A 170 -13.67 15.08 8.01
N GLU A 171 -14.35 14.25 8.79
CA GLU A 171 -15.29 13.23 8.28
C GLU A 171 -16.40 13.89 7.46
N THR A 172 -17.05 14.91 8.01
CA THR A 172 -18.11 15.67 7.33
C THR A 172 -17.61 16.39 6.07
N ALA A 173 -16.37 16.89 6.07
CA ALA A 173 -15.77 17.52 4.90
C ALA A 173 -15.52 16.49 3.78
N ILE A 174 -15.08 15.28 4.15
CA ILE A 174 -14.93 14.16 3.21
C ILE A 174 -16.29 13.76 2.65
N ASP A 175 -17.29 13.58 3.50
CA ASP A 175 -18.63 13.17 3.09
C ASP A 175 -19.24 14.20 2.14
N LYS A 176 -19.10 15.50 2.43
CA LYS A 176 -19.59 16.58 1.56
C LYS A 176 -18.98 16.55 0.15
N ILE A 177 -17.70 16.21 0.04
CA ILE A 177 -17.05 16.05 -1.28
C ILE A 177 -17.54 14.75 -1.94
N LYS A 178 -17.68 13.67 -1.16
CA LYS A 178 -18.12 12.36 -1.67
C LYS A 178 -19.57 12.34 -2.18
N GLU A 179 -20.44 13.11 -1.55
CA GLU A 179 -21.86 13.22 -1.90
C GLU A 179 -22.10 14.12 -3.13
N SER A 180 -21.07 14.83 -3.61
CA SER A 180 -21.22 15.72 -4.76
C SER A 180 -21.15 14.98 -6.09
N ASP A 181 -21.85 15.51 -7.10
CA ASP A 181 -21.98 14.90 -8.43
C ASP A 181 -20.65 14.64 -9.14
N ILE A 182 -19.59 15.37 -8.78
CA ILE A 182 -18.24 15.18 -9.33
C ILE A 182 -17.67 13.77 -9.03
N MET A 183 -18.17 13.09 -8.00
CA MET A 183 -17.80 11.68 -7.73
C MET A 183 -18.42 10.71 -8.73
N ILE A 184 -19.49 11.11 -9.44
CA ILE A 184 -20.04 10.34 -10.56
C ILE A 184 -19.03 10.34 -11.72
N ASP A 185 -18.41 11.50 -11.97
CA ASP A 185 -17.39 11.65 -13.01
C ASP A 185 -16.07 10.95 -12.62
N TYR A 186 -15.73 10.96 -11.33
CA TYR A 186 -14.45 10.44 -10.81
C TYR A 186 -14.63 9.42 -9.67
N PRO A 187 -15.25 8.24 -9.94
CA PRO A 187 -15.66 7.30 -8.89
C PRO A 187 -14.51 6.65 -8.13
N SER A 188 -13.32 6.61 -8.73
CA SER A 188 -12.11 6.02 -8.14
C SER A 188 -11.30 7.00 -7.30
N ALA A 189 -11.72 8.28 -7.23
CA ALA A 189 -10.98 9.32 -6.55
C ALA A 189 -10.85 9.05 -5.05
N ALA A 190 -9.71 9.46 -4.49
CA ALA A 190 -9.40 9.29 -3.08
C ALA A 190 -9.13 10.64 -2.42
N ILE A 191 -9.79 10.85 -1.28
CA ILE A 191 -9.63 12.06 -0.47
C ILE A 191 -8.82 11.67 0.75
N ASP A 192 -7.61 12.21 0.85
CA ASP A 192 -6.72 12.02 1.99
C ASP A 192 -6.90 13.12 3.04
N MET A 193 -6.46 12.83 4.26
CA MET A 193 -6.54 13.75 5.39
C MET A 193 -5.72 15.03 5.16
N ASP A 194 -4.57 14.90 4.49
CA ASP A 194 -3.67 16.01 4.21
C ASP A 194 -4.33 17.06 3.30
N TYR A 195 -5.13 16.61 2.32
CA TYR A 195 -5.89 17.50 1.45
C TYR A 195 -6.96 18.26 2.24
N ILE A 196 -7.70 17.59 3.14
CA ILE A 196 -8.68 18.28 3.99
C ILE A 196 -8.01 19.32 4.90
N ILE A 197 -6.83 19.02 5.46
CA ILE A 197 -6.07 19.99 6.26
C ILE A 197 -5.69 21.23 5.42
N LYS A 198 -5.32 21.05 4.14
CA LYS A 198 -5.04 22.17 3.22
C LYS A 198 -6.30 23.00 2.95
N LEU A 199 -7.46 22.36 2.77
CA LEU A 199 -8.73 23.07 2.58
C LEU A 199 -9.12 23.87 3.82
N GLN A 200 -8.93 23.30 5.01
CA GLN A 200 -9.13 24.00 6.28
C GLN A 200 -8.20 25.21 6.42
N ASP A 201 -6.91 25.05 6.09
CA ASP A 201 -5.94 26.15 6.14
C ASP A 201 -6.30 27.28 5.17
N ARG A 202 -6.78 26.94 3.96
CA ARG A 202 -7.33 27.89 2.99
C ARG A 202 -8.55 28.62 3.56
N TYR A 203 -9.50 27.90 4.14
CA TYR A 203 -10.71 28.48 4.75
C TYR A 203 -10.37 29.52 5.81
N ASP A 204 -9.49 29.15 6.75
CA ASP A 204 -9.08 30.02 7.85
C ASP A 204 -8.25 31.22 7.36
N ALA A 205 -7.42 31.03 6.33
CA ALA A 205 -6.65 32.11 5.73
C ALA A 205 -7.54 33.16 5.06
N THR A 206 -8.55 32.73 4.30
CA THR A 206 -9.47 33.62 3.59
C THR A 206 -10.33 34.44 4.55
N LEU A 207 -10.86 33.81 5.60
CA LEU A 207 -11.71 34.47 6.60
C LEU A 207 -10.94 35.26 7.67
N LEU A 208 -9.61 35.31 7.59
CA LEU A 208 -8.77 35.87 8.66
C LEU A 208 -9.10 37.34 8.95
N ALA A 209 -9.27 38.16 7.91
CA ALA A 209 -9.53 39.59 8.07
C ALA A 209 -10.92 39.84 8.68
N GLU A 210 -11.95 39.20 8.14
CA GLU A 210 -13.33 39.32 8.63
C GLU A 210 -13.46 38.83 10.08
N ARG A 211 -12.82 37.70 10.42
CA ARG A 211 -12.80 37.18 11.80
C ARG A 211 -12.09 38.11 12.78
N VAL A 212 -11.05 38.82 12.33
CA VAL A 212 -10.40 39.86 13.15
C VAL A 212 -11.36 41.00 13.42
N ASP A 213 -12.13 41.42 12.41
CA ASP A 213 -13.07 42.53 12.55
C ASP A 213 -14.22 42.19 13.48
N VAL A 214 -14.85 41.03 13.27
CA VAL A 214 -15.90 40.48 14.16
C VAL A 214 -15.39 40.36 15.60
N LEU A 215 -14.18 39.81 15.80
CA LEU A 215 -13.66 39.62 17.14
C LEU A 215 -13.29 40.95 17.82
N ALA A 216 -12.76 41.92 17.07
CA ALA A 216 -12.47 43.25 17.60
C ALA A 216 -13.73 43.98 18.05
N GLU A 217 -14.82 43.91 17.27
CA GLU A 217 -16.11 44.47 17.64
C GLU A 217 -16.68 43.83 18.91
N LEU A 218 -16.66 42.49 19.00
CA LEU A 218 -17.12 41.76 20.18
C LEU A 218 -16.33 42.12 21.44
N VAL A 219 -15.02 42.38 21.32
CA VAL A 219 -14.17 42.78 22.43
C VAL A 219 -14.49 44.21 22.88
N LYS A 220 -14.73 45.15 21.95
CA LYS A 220 -15.19 46.51 22.29
C LYS A 220 -16.56 46.49 22.98
N LEU A 221 -17.51 45.71 22.47
CA LEU A 221 -18.83 45.56 23.05
C LEU A 221 -18.79 44.93 24.46
N ALA A 222 -17.74 44.17 24.78
CA ALA A 222 -17.51 43.63 26.11
C ALA A 222 -16.88 44.65 27.09
N GLY A 223 -16.66 45.90 26.66
CA GLY A 223 -16.12 46.97 27.50
C GLY A 223 -14.59 47.01 27.57
N PHE A 224 -13.89 46.28 26.70
CA PHE A 224 -12.44 46.37 26.63
C PHE A 224 -12.01 47.54 25.73
N ASP A 225 -11.05 48.30 26.23
CA ASP A 225 -10.51 49.50 25.60
C ASP A 225 -8.97 49.43 25.49
N ARG A 226 -8.36 50.55 25.08
CA ARG A 226 -6.91 50.65 24.91
C ARG A 226 -6.13 50.41 26.20
N ALA A 227 -6.73 50.67 27.37
CA ALA A 227 -6.08 50.61 28.67
C ALA A 227 -6.09 49.20 29.26
N ASN A 228 -7.13 48.40 28.99
CA ASN A 228 -7.34 47.11 29.66
C ASN A 228 -7.31 45.88 28.73
N VAL A 229 -7.20 46.05 27.41
CA VAL A 229 -7.20 44.91 26.47
C VAL A 229 -5.91 44.08 26.56
N SER A 230 -6.07 42.75 26.67
CA SER A 230 -4.98 41.78 26.65
C SER A 230 -5.33 40.55 25.79
N ASN A 231 -4.34 39.72 25.45
CA ASN A 231 -4.58 38.45 24.76
C ASN A 231 -5.55 37.55 25.54
N TYR A 232 -5.46 37.53 26.87
CA TYR A 232 -6.35 36.75 27.72
C TYR A 232 -7.79 37.27 27.65
N ALA A 233 -7.99 38.59 27.64
CA ALA A 233 -9.31 39.20 27.47
C ALA A 233 -9.95 38.81 26.13
N ILE A 234 -9.19 38.86 25.03
CA ILE A 234 -9.67 38.49 23.69
C ILE A 234 -10.10 37.02 23.65
N ILE A 235 -9.29 36.11 24.23
CA ILE A 235 -9.61 34.68 24.29
C ILE A 235 -10.87 34.44 25.14
N ASP A 236 -11.00 35.13 26.26
CA ASP A 236 -12.18 35.00 27.14
C ASP A 236 -13.46 35.48 26.45
N VAL A 237 -13.42 36.62 25.76
CA VAL A 237 -14.54 37.12 24.95
C VAL A 237 -14.90 36.12 23.85
N ALA A 238 -13.91 35.57 23.14
CA ALA A 238 -14.16 34.58 22.10
C ALA A 238 -14.85 33.32 22.63
N LYS A 239 -14.48 32.86 23.84
CA LYS A 239 -15.17 31.75 24.52
C LYS A 239 -16.59 32.11 24.93
N LYS A 240 -16.78 33.26 25.60
CA LYS A 240 -18.10 33.75 26.04
C LYS A 240 -19.09 33.94 24.89
N LYS A 241 -18.60 34.42 23.74
CA LYS A 241 -19.39 34.62 22.53
C LYS A 241 -19.44 33.40 21.61
N LYS A 242 -18.90 32.25 22.04
CA LYS A 242 -18.85 30.98 21.28
C LYS A 242 -18.16 31.06 19.90
N VAL A 243 -17.28 32.04 19.69
CA VAL A 243 -16.46 32.23 18.47
C VAL A 243 -15.00 31.80 18.65
N HIS A 244 -14.69 31.05 19.71
CA HIS A 244 -13.33 30.57 20.02
C HIS A 244 -12.70 29.74 18.88
N PHE A 245 -13.50 29.18 17.98
CA PHE A 245 -13.02 28.45 16.81
C PHE A 245 -12.21 29.32 15.83
N PHE A 246 -12.38 30.65 15.87
CA PHE A 246 -11.50 31.58 15.14
C PHE A 246 -10.02 31.40 15.54
N LEU A 247 -9.78 30.90 16.75
CA LEU A 247 -8.46 30.75 17.36
C LEU A 247 -8.00 29.29 17.43
N ASN A 248 -8.69 28.35 16.77
CA ASN A 248 -8.32 26.93 16.78
C ASN A 248 -7.10 26.64 15.91
N ASN A 249 -6.98 27.33 14.77
CA ASN A 249 -5.82 27.18 13.91
C ASN A 249 -4.60 27.87 14.54
N LEU A 250 -3.67 27.06 15.05
CA LEU A 250 -2.48 27.53 15.77
C LEU A 250 -1.59 28.42 14.90
N ARG A 251 -1.58 28.21 13.58
CA ARG A 251 -0.82 29.01 12.61
C ARG A 251 -1.31 30.46 12.58
N TYR A 252 -2.62 30.67 12.66
CA TYR A 252 -3.23 32.00 12.55
C TYR A 252 -3.60 32.62 13.91
N ARG A 253 -3.71 31.83 14.98
CA ARG A 253 -4.08 32.29 16.33
C ARG A 253 -3.30 33.53 16.75
N ARG A 254 -1.96 33.48 16.74
CA ARG A 254 -1.12 34.61 17.17
C ARG A 254 -1.31 35.84 16.30
N LYS A 255 -1.49 35.64 14.99
CA LYS A 255 -1.72 36.71 14.02
C LYS A 255 -3.08 37.40 14.25
N ILE A 256 -4.14 36.63 14.50
CA ILE A 256 -5.47 37.16 14.82
C ILE A 256 -5.42 37.97 16.11
N LEU A 257 -4.86 37.41 17.19
CA LEU A 257 -4.74 38.09 18.48
C LEU A 257 -3.99 39.42 18.37
N ASN A 258 -2.83 39.42 17.70
CA ASN A 258 -2.04 40.64 17.50
C ASN A 258 -2.79 41.69 16.66
N LYS A 259 -3.52 41.27 15.62
CA LYS A 259 -4.29 42.20 14.78
C LYS A 259 -5.47 42.81 15.54
N VAL A 260 -6.21 42.00 16.31
CA VAL A 260 -7.31 42.50 17.16
C VAL A 260 -6.78 43.48 18.21
N LEU A 261 -5.68 43.15 18.90
CA LEU A 261 -5.03 44.05 19.84
C LEU A 261 -4.63 45.37 19.19
N ALA A 262 -4.00 45.31 18.01
CA ALA A 262 -3.58 46.49 17.28
C ALA A 262 -4.77 47.37 16.89
N LYS A 263 -5.88 46.76 16.42
CA LYS A 263 -7.09 47.47 16.01
C LYS A 263 -7.72 48.22 17.19
N ILE A 264 -7.89 47.55 18.32
CA ILE A 264 -8.42 48.17 19.55
C ILE A 264 -7.50 49.29 20.05
N LYS A 265 -6.17 49.06 20.09
CA LYS A 265 -5.19 50.06 20.52
C LYS A 265 -5.13 51.29 19.61
N LYS A 266 -5.42 51.13 18.32
CA LYS A 266 -5.55 52.24 17.36
C LYS A 266 -6.90 52.94 17.44
N GLY A 267 -7.90 52.37 18.11
CA GLY A 267 -9.26 52.88 18.19
C GLY A 267 -10.02 52.85 16.85
N GLU A 268 -9.56 52.01 15.93
CA GLU A 268 -10.31 51.56 14.75
C GLU A 268 -11.33 50.51 15.19
#